data_AF-A0A952WCB0-F1
#
_entry.id   AF-A0A952WCB0-F1
#
_cell.length_a   1.000
_cell.length_b   1.000
_cell.length_c   1.000
_cell.angle_alpha   90.00
_cell.angle_beta   90.00
_cell.angle_gamma   90.00
#
_symmetry.space_group_name_H-M   'P 1'
#
loop_
_entity.id
_entity.type
_entity.pdbx_description
1 polymer ?
#
loop_
_entity_poly.entity_id
_entity_poly.type
_entity_poly.pdbx_seq_one_letter_code
_entity_poly.pdbx_strand_id
1 'polypeptide(L)'
;MDNGGGPKPYAAGRYFNPLTGFTYKGWQWDHDHWSETPAGLIVQLGPGKARPYLSFDDGTGMAIYGSGAGGIAKWDGTAWQVLGGPLANVTRAAIVPADLGSGTRLVLVGNFTAIGSVPLPQGAVVWDGQRWSPLGQTFLVGDIRGLDVFDSGSGPHLFVGGLFTLDGVNVHLIRYDGHAWSAVPNAPAGIRNIKAFNDGSGIPGLFITGDFASAGGVPAARIVKFDGTHWYPLGAGSGYYSEGMQVYRDVRGPSLFVSMGGGNSSPVGGGIVGAGIAQWVGCPNCYANCDNSTAQPLLTANDFICFLNRYIVRDPYANCTVDEVINIADFQCFLAKFAYGCP
;
A
#
# COMPACT_ATOMS: atom_id res chain seq x y z
N MET A 1 10.94 3.05 -8.73
CA MET A 1 10.37 4.15 -9.55
C MET A 1 10.99 4.07 -10.93
N ASP A 2 10.46 4.74 -11.94
CA ASP A 2 11.05 4.74 -13.29
C ASP A 2 11.18 6.19 -13.76
N ASN A 3 12.35 6.57 -14.27
CA ASN A 3 12.65 7.89 -14.82
C ASN A 3 12.67 7.90 -16.36
N GLY A 4 12.08 6.88 -17.00
CA GLY A 4 12.12 6.64 -18.45
C GLY A 4 13.19 5.64 -18.89
N GLY A 5 13.89 5.01 -17.95
CA GLY A 5 14.98 4.06 -18.19
C GLY A 5 14.74 2.67 -17.58
N GLY A 6 13.52 2.39 -17.13
CA GLY A 6 13.13 1.15 -16.45
C GLY A 6 13.02 1.32 -14.92
N PRO A 7 12.35 0.37 -14.22
CA PRO A 7 12.18 0.42 -12.78
C PRO A 7 13.52 0.32 -12.04
N LYS A 8 13.84 1.33 -11.23
CA LYS A 8 15.03 1.39 -10.38
C LYS A 8 14.68 1.71 -8.92
N PRO A 9 15.46 1.20 -7.94
CA PRO A 9 15.45 1.71 -6.57
C PRO A 9 16.03 3.12 -6.50
N TYR A 10 15.42 3.98 -5.68
CA TYR A 10 15.90 5.32 -5.40
C TYR A 10 16.00 5.52 -3.90
N ALA A 11 17.04 6.24 -3.47
CA ALA A 11 17.22 6.66 -2.08
C ALA A 11 17.38 8.18 -2.04
N ALA A 12 16.79 8.81 -1.03
CA ALA A 12 16.92 10.25 -0.79
C ALA A 12 17.35 10.47 0.66
N GLY A 13 18.28 11.38 0.88
CA GLY A 13 18.80 11.62 2.22
C GLY A 13 19.34 13.02 2.41
N ARG A 14 19.44 13.41 3.67
CA ARG A 14 20.14 14.63 4.10
C ARG A 14 21.55 14.26 4.48
N TYR A 15 22.52 14.69 3.69
CA TYR A 15 23.94 14.48 3.93
C TYR A 15 24.53 15.70 4.64
N PHE A 16 25.33 15.49 5.70
CA PHE A 16 26.03 16.57 6.38
C PHE A 16 27.49 16.63 5.92
N ASN A 17 27.90 17.79 5.43
CA ASN A 17 29.30 18.11 5.18
C ASN A 17 29.73 19.25 6.13
N PRO A 18 30.82 19.11 6.91
CA PRO A 18 31.28 20.15 7.82
C PRO A 18 31.61 21.50 7.16
N LEU A 19 31.97 21.49 5.87
CA LEU A 19 32.36 22.69 5.11
C LEU A 19 31.16 23.36 4.41
N THR A 20 30.16 22.58 3.99
CA THR A 20 29.04 23.09 3.18
C THR A 20 27.68 22.94 3.88
N GLY A 21 27.66 22.46 5.12
CA GLY A 21 26.45 22.19 5.88
C GLY A 21 25.67 20.99 5.35
N PHE A 22 24.37 20.98 5.62
CA PHE A 22 23.49 19.91 5.15
C PHE A 22 23.06 20.12 3.70
N THR A 23 23.23 19.09 2.87
CA THR A 23 22.74 19.03 1.50
C THR A 23 21.84 17.82 1.31
N TYR A 24 20.73 17.97 0.59
CA TYR A 24 19.95 16.81 0.17
C TYR A 24 20.52 16.23 -1.11
N LYS A 25 20.61 14.90 -1.16
CA LYS A 25 21.06 14.16 -2.33
C LYS A 25 20.10 13.01 -2.60
N GLY A 26 20.04 12.64 -3.87
CA GLY A 26 19.33 11.47 -4.35
C GLY A 26 20.31 10.48 -4.96
N TRP A 27 20.05 9.19 -4.77
CA TRP A 27 20.79 8.11 -5.41
C TRP A 27 19.84 7.17 -6.13
N GLN A 28 20.29 6.61 -7.24
CA GLN A 28 19.61 5.57 -8.02
C GLN A 28 20.50 4.32 -8.09
N TRP A 29 19.87 3.14 -8.07
CA TRP A 29 20.54 1.85 -8.20
C TRP A 29 20.30 1.27 -9.60
N ASP A 30 21.37 0.84 -10.28
CA ASP A 30 21.32 0.30 -11.65
C ASP A 30 21.52 -1.22 -11.74
N HIS A 31 21.43 -1.91 -10.60
CA HIS A 31 21.72 -3.34 -10.41
C HIS A 31 23.19 -3.68 -10.12
N ASP A 32 24.12 -2.72 -10.19
CA ASP A 32 25.53 -2.94 -9.87
C ASP A 32 26.08 -1.91 -8.87
N HIS A 33 25.72 -0.62 -9.01
CA HIS A 33 26.18 0.43 -8.11
C HIS A 33 25.15 1.55 -7.88
N TRP A 34 25.33 2.30 -6.79
CA TRP A 34 24.58 3.51 -6.53
C TRP A 34 25.25 4.69 -7.24
N SER A 35 24.48 5.42 -8.06
CA SER A 35 24.89 6.68 -8.69
C SER A 35 24.00 7.83 -8.23
N GLU A 36 24.50 9.07 -8.28
CA GLU A 36 23.70 10.24 -7.95
C GLU A 36 22.57 10.41 -8.99
N THR A 37 21.38 10.76 -8.54
CA THR A 37 20.25 11.03 -9.45
C THR A 37 20.51 12.26 -10.31
N PRO A 38 19.84 12.41 -11.47
CA PRO A 38 19.84 13.67 -12.21
C PRO A 38 19.58 14.88 -11.29
N ALA A 39 20.35 15.94 -11.49
CA ALA A 39 20.17 17.18 -10.73
C ALA A 39 18.72 17.66 -10.85
N GLY A 40 18.07 17.97 -9.73
CA GLY A 40 16.66 18.40 -9.73
C GLY A 40 15.66 17.30 -9.35
N LEU A 41 15.98 16.01 -9.50
CA LEU A 41 15.04 14.93 -9.18
C LEU A 41 14.75 14.85 -7.68
N ILE A 42 15.79 14.94 -6.85
CA ILE A 42 15.70 14.97 -5.39
C ILE A 42 16.43 16.25 -4.93
N VAL A 43 15.67 17.29 -4.62
CA VAL A 43 16.24 18.60 -4.24
C VAL A 43 15.61 19.18 -2.98
N GLN A 44 16.43 19.84 -2.16
CA GLN A 44 15.96 20.80 -1.16
C GLN A 44 15.88 22.18 -1.83
N LEU A 45 14.68 22.65 -2.16
CA LEU A 45 14.46 23.99 -2.69
C LEU A 45 13.63 24.83 -1.71
N GLY A 46 14.29 25.36 -0.68
CA GLY A 46 13.67 26.37 0.18
C GLY A 46 12.35 25.91 0.83
N PRO A 47 11.42 26.84 1.17
CA PRO A 47 10.24 26.51 1.99
C PRO A 47 9.23 25.58 1.29
N GLY A 48 9.40 25.27 -0.01
CA GLY A 48 8.57 24.34 -0.78
C GLY A 48 9.30 23.02 -1.01
N LYS A 49 8.87 21.97 -0.30
CA LYS A 49 9.54 20.66 -0.29
C LYS A 49 9.19 19.91 -1.58
N ALA A 50 10.15 19.73 -2.49
CA ALA A 50 9.99 18.75 -3.56
C ALA A 50 10.30 17.34 -3.02
N ARG A 51 9.35 16.41 -3.11
CA ARG A 51 9.52 15.02 -2.61
C ARG A 51 8.88 14.06 -3.60
N PRO A 52 9.64 13.15 -4.24
CA PRO A 52 9.04 12.08 -5.02
C PRO A 52 8.23 11.20 -4.07
N TYR A 53 6.99 10.89 -4.47
CA TYR A 53 6.04 10.12 -3.67
C TYR A 53 5.74 8.76 -4.28
N LEU A 54 5.59 8.70 -5.60
CA LEU A 54 5.16 7.50 -6.31
C LEU A 54 5.61 7.51 -7.76
N SER A 55 5.61 6.33 -8.38
CA SER A 55 5.65 6.20 -9.83
C SER A 55 4.28 5.79 -10.34
N PHE A 56 3.83 6.41 -11.43
CA PHE A 56 2.52 6.18 -12.03
C PHE A 56 2.63 6.31 -13.55
N ASP A 57 1.78 5.60 -14.28
CA ASP A 57 1.61 5.77 -15.72
C ASP A 57 0.29 6.49 -15.99
N ASP A 58 0.37 7.74 -16.42
CA ASP A 58 -0.78 8.57 -16.78
C ASP A 58 -1.22 8.41 -18.25
N GLY A 59 -0.76 7.35 -18.92
CA GLY A 59 -0.99 7.10 -20.35
C GLY A 59 0.10 7.67 -21.26
N THR A 60 1.11 8.33 -20.70
CA THR A 60 2.31 8.77 -21.44
C THR A 60 3.56 7.98 -21.08
N GLY A 61 3.38 6.87 -20.35
CA GLY A 61 4.46 6.05 -19.81
C GLY A 61 4.68 6.29 -18.32
N MET A 62 5.38 5.35 -17.69
CA MET A 62 5.68 5.41 -16.26
C MET A 62 6.57 6.63 -15.95
N ALA A 63 6.14 7.44 -14.99
CA ALA A 63 6.87 8.63 -14.54
C ALA A 63 6.85 8.75 -13.02
N ILE A 64 7.73 9.60 -12.48
CA ILE A 64 7.81 9.92 -11.06
C ILE A 64 6.93 11.11 -10.76
N TYR A 65 6.07 10.99 -9.76
CA TYR A 65 5.21 12.05 -9.25
C TYR A 65 5.61 12.40 -7.83
N GLY A 66 5.53 13.69 -7.52
CA GLY A 66 5.98 14.23 -6.26
C GLY A 66 5.28 15.54 -5.94
N SER A 67 5.62 16.12 -4.80
CA SER A 67 5.43 17.56 -4.60
C SER A 67 6.56 18.29 -5.31
N GLY A 68 6.27 19.45 -5.89
CA GLY A 68 7.25 20.35 -6.51
C GLY A 68 7.06 21.79 -6.05
N ALA A 69 7.75 22.74 -6.70
CA ALA A 69 7.54 24.17 -6.46
C ALA A 69 6.10 24.54 -6.85
N GLY A 70 5.22 24.61 -5.87
CA GLY A 70 3.84 25.05 -6.03
C GLY A 70 2.78 23.98 -5.82
N GLY A 71 3.02 22.67 -5.94
CA GLY A 71 1.94 21.68 -5.83
C GLY A 71 2.36 20.25 -6.14
N ILE A 72 1.48 19.47 -6.77
CA ILE A 72 1.78 18.14 -7.30
C ILE A 72 2.48 18.31 -8.66
N ALA A 73 3.54 17.55 -8.90
CA ALA A 73 4.33 17.65 -10.12
C ALA A 73 4.76 16.26 -10.64
N LYS A 74 5.00 16.18 -11.95
CA LYS A 74 5.52 15.02 -12.68
C LYS A 74 6.95 15.31 -13.13
N TRP A 75 7.87 14.37 -12.95
CA TRP A 75 9.23 14.45 -13.51
C TRP A 75 9.20 14.02 -14.97
N ASP A 76 9.69 14.88 -15.87
CA ASP A 76 9.73 14.61 -17.32
C ASP A 76 11.07 14.02 -17.82
N GLY A 77 12.00 13.73 -16.90
CA GLY A 77 13.36 13.32 -17.22
C GLY A 77 14.40 14.43 -17.01
N THR A 78 13.96 15.69 -17.05
CA THR A 78 14.82 16.88 -16.95
C THR A 78 14.37 17.90 -15.91
N ALA A 79 13.05 18.04 -15.71
CA ALA A 79 12.45 19.01 -14.80
C ALA A 79 11.14 18.49 -14.20
N TRP A 80 10.71 19.14 -13.11
CA TRP A 80 9.38 18.93 -12.51
C TRP A 80 8.33 19.80 -13.20
N GLN A 81 7.32 19.16 -13.78
CA GLN A 81 6.16 19.81 -14.39
C GLN A 81 4.98 19.83 -13.42
N VAL A 82 4.52 21.01 -13.01
CA VAL A 82 3.39 21.16 -12.08
C VAL A 82 2.09 20.74 -12.75
N LEU A 83 1.30 19.90 -12.08
CA LEU A 83 0.02 19.40 -12.57
C LEU A 83 -1.11 20.33 -12.17
N GLY A 84 -1.68 21.04 -13.13
CA GLY A 84 -2.93 21.80 -12.96
C GLY A 84 -2.85 23.03 -12.06
N GLY A 85 -1.67 23.40 -11.57
CA GLY A 85 -1.43 24.62 -10.78
C GLY A 85 -1.12 24.37 -9.30
N PRO A 86 -1.09 25.42 -8.47
CA PRO A 86 -0.56 25.30 -7.12
C PRO A 86 -1.55 24.69 -6.13
N LEU A 87 -1.02 24.03 -5.10
CA LEU A 87 -1.76 23.45 -3.98
C LEU A 87 -1.66 24.39 -2.75
N ALA A 88 -2.80 24.90 -2.28
CA ALA A 88 -2.86 25.96 -1.28
C ALA A 88 -3.26 25.46 0.13
N ASN A 89 -2.63 26.06 1.17
CA ASN A 89 -2.91 25.82 2.59
C ASN A 89 -2.96 24.34 2.99
N VAL A 90 -1.93 23.59 2.59
CA VAL A 90 -1.87 22.15 2.85
C VAL A 90 -1.37 21.91 4.26
N THR A 91 -2.18 21.28 5.10
CA THR A 91 -1.69 20.73 6.37
C THR A 91 -1.23 19.29 6.17
N ARG A 92 -2.01 18.47 5.45
CA ARG A 92 -1.68 17.07 5.15
C ARG A 92 -2.48 16.55 3.96
N ALA A 93 -1.81 15.84 3.05
CA ALA A 93 -2.44 15.20 1.91
C ALA A 93 -1.72 13.91 1.53
N ALA A 94 -2.44 13.00 0.89
CA ALA A 94 -1.92 11.76 0.33
C ALA A 94 -2.41 11.63 -1.12
N ILE A 95 -1.60 10.99 -1.95
CA ILE A 95 -1.89 10.79 -3.38
C ILE A 95 -1.67 9.32 -3.73
N VAL A 96 -2.56 8.76 -4.55
CA VAL A 96 -2.51 7.37 -5.00
C VAL A 96 -2.97 7.27 -6.46
N PRO A 97 -2.37 6.39 -7.28
CA PRO A 97 -2.98 5.98 -8.53
C PRO A 97 -4.14 5.02 -8.25
N ALA A 98 -5.29 5.26 -8.83
CA ALA A 98 -6.46 4.41 -8.67
C ALA A 98 -7.21 4.25 -9.99
N ASP A 99 -7.55 3.02 -10.34
CA ASP A 99 -8.55 2.75 -11.36
C ASP A 99 -9.88 2.50 -10.66
N LEU A 100 -10.84 3.41 -10.88
CA LEU A 100 -12.18 3.35 -10.30
C LEU A 100 -13.23 2.99 -11.37
N GLY A 101 -12.82 2.27 -12.41
CA GLY A 101 -13.69 1.79 -13.49
C GLY A 101 -13.64 2.61 -14.78
N SER A 102 -12.77 3.61 -14.88
CA SER A 102 -12.59 4.45 -16.09
C SER A 102 -11.12 4.62 -16.49
N GLY A 103 -10.30 3.66 -16.07
CA GLY A 103 -8.85 3.68 -16.21
C GLY A 103 -8.19 4.34 -15.01
N THR A 104 -6.90 4.08 -14.84
CA THR A 104 -6.14 4.60 -13.71
C THR A 104 -6.00 6.12 -13.79
N ARG A 105 -6.20 6.80 -12.65
CA ARG A 105 -6.07 8.25 -12.46
C ARG A 105 -5.32 8.55 -11.17
N LEU A 106 -4.75 9.75 -11.04
CA LEU A 106 -4.20 10.19 -9.75
C LEU A 106 -5.30 10.79 -8.90
N VAL A 107 -5.41 10.29 -7.67
CA VAL A 107 -6.34 10.80 -6.67
C VAL A 107 -5.57 11.42 -5.53
N LEU A 108 -5.89 12.67 -5.20
CA LEU A 108 -5.34 13.41 -4.07
C LEU A 108 -6.44 13.59 -3.03
N VAL A 109 -6.15 13.20 -1.78
CA VAL A 109 -7.06 13.36 -0.65
C VAL A 109 -6.33 14.09 0.47
N GLY A 110 -6.98 15.04 1.13
CA GLY A 110 -6.34 15.72 2.26
C GLY A 110 -7.01 17.01 2.68
N ASN A 111 -6.32 17.71 3.58
CA ASN A 111 -6.70 19.02 4.06
C ASN A 111 -5.88 20.08 3.31
N PHE A 112 -6.51 20.66 2.30
CA PHE A 112 -6.01 21.76 1.46
C PHE A 112 -7.20 22.62 1.01
N THR A 113 -6.98 23.91 0.73
CA THR A 113 -8.08 24.85 0.42
C THR A 113 -8.31 25.07 -1.07
N ALA A 114 -7.34 24.73 -1.92
CA ALA A 114 -7.45 24.76 -3.37
C ALA A 114 -6.33 23.96 -4.04
N ILE A 115 -6.60 23.47 -5.25
CA ILE A 115 -5.57 23.01 -6.21
C ILE A 115 -5.85 23.63 -7.58
N GLY A 116 -4.90 24.41 -8.10
CA GLY A 116 -5.08 25.10 -9.37
C GLY A 116 -6.29 26.03 -9.35
N SER A 117 -7.20 25.85 -10.31
CA SER A 117 -8.47 26.59 -10.42
C SER A 117 -9.65 25.93 -9.69
N VAL A 118 -9.42 24.90 -8.86
CA VAL A 118 -10.47 24.19 -8.11
C VAL A 118 -10.52 24.76 -6.67
N PRO A 119 -11.43 25.71 -6.37
CA PRO A 119 -11.62 26.21 -5.01
C PRO A 119 -12.40 25.21 -4.14
N LEU A 120 -12.01 25.08 -2.87
CA LEU A 120 -12.68 24.35 -1.78
C LEU A 120 -12.79 22.81 -1.88
N PRO A 121 -11.71 22.05 -2.12
CA PRO A 121 -11.75 20.61 -1.96
C PRO A 121 -11.48 20.24 -0.49
N GLN A 122 -12.40 20.55 0.41
CA GLN A 122 -12.48 19.79 1.66
C GLN A 122 -12.89 18.37 1.27
N GLY A 123 -11.91 17.51 1.02
CA GLY A 123 -12.12 16.14 0.55
C GLY A 123 -11.07 15.66 -0.44
N ALA A 124 -11.55 15.12 -1.56
CA ALA A 124 -10.74 14.43 -2.56
C ALA A 124 -10.89 15.06 -3.95
N VAL A 125 -9.82 15.01 -4.75
CA VAL A 125 -9.79 15.43 -6.16
C VAL A 125 -9.12 14.37 -7.01
N VAL A 126 -9.47 14.33 -8.29
CA VAL A 126 -8.90 13.41 -9.28
C VAL A 126 -8.30 14.19 -10.45
N TRP A 127 -7.14 13.74 -10.94
CA TRP A 127 -6.48 14.28 -12.13
C TRP A 127 -6.85 13.43 -13.34
N ASP A 128 -7.43 14.05 -14.36
CA ASP A 128 -7.85 13.37 -15.61
C ASP A 128 -6.77 13.37 -16.71
N GLY A 129 -5.58 13.90 -16.43
CA GLY A 129 -4.52 14.11 -17.42
C GLY A 129 -4.39 15.57 -17.87
N GLN A 130 -5.41 16.40 -17.65
CA GLN A 130 -5.44 17.80 -18.07
C GLN A 130 -5.87 18.77 -16.96
N ARG A 131 -6.80 18.34 -16.10
CA ARG A 131 -7.34 19.16 -15.01
C ARG A 131 -7.63 18.32 -13.77
N TRP A 132 -7.62 19.02 -12.64
CA TRP A 132 -8.16 18.49 -11.39
C TRP A 132 -9.68 18.70 -11.35
N SER A 133 -10.41 17.73 -10.84
CA SER A 133 -11.84 17.84 -10.53
C SER A 133 -12.15 17.26 -9.15
N PRO A 134 -13.20 17.74 -8.45
CA PRO A 134 -13.67 17.12 -7.22
C PRO A 134 -14.04 15.64 -7.42
N LEU A 135 -13.72 14.81 -6.44
CA LEU A 135 -14.07 13.38 -6.42
C LEU A 135 -15.13 13.11 -5.36
N GLY A 136 -16.38 12.90 -5.79
CA GLY A 136 -17.52 12.67 -4.90
C GLY A 136 -17.96 13.93 -4.13
N GLN A 137 -18.71 13.71 -3.05
CA GLN A 137 -19.14 14.79 -2.15
C GLN A 137 -17.98 15.29 -1.28
N THR A 138 -18.10 16.52 -0.76
CA THR A 138 -17.14 17.10 0.18
C THR A 138 -17.28 16.51 1.58
N PHE A 139 -16.18 16.50 2.33
CA PHE A 139 -16.15 16.08 3.73
C PHE A 139 -15.08 16.86 4.49
N LEU A 140 -15.28 17.08 5.79
CA LEU A 140 -14.28 17.76 6.59
C LEU A 140 -13.14 16.80 6.90
N VAL A 141 -11.92 17.21 6.56
CA VAL A 141 -10.71 16.46 6.87
C VAL A 141 -10.10 17.06 8.14
N GLY A 142 -10.21 16.34 9.25
CA GLY A 142 -9.52 16.66 10.50
C GLY A 142 -8.06 16.21 10.45
N ASP A 143 -7.82 14.96 10.04
CA ASP A 143 -6.48 14.42 9.82
C ASP A 143 -6.53 13.25 8.83
N ILE A 144 -5.53 13.13 7.95
CA ILE A 144 -5.36 11.99 7.04
C ILE A 144 -4.10 11.22 7.43
N ARG A 145 -4.23 9.89 7.55
CA ARG A 145 -3.20 9.00 8.08
C ARG A 145 -2.78 7.91 7.09
N GLY A 146 -3.70 7.47 6.25
CA GLY A 146 -3.40 6.52 5.17
C GLY A 146 -4.41 6.64 4.04
N LEU A 147 -3.96 6.30 2.83
CA LEU A 147 -4.75 6.25 1.62
C LEU A 147 -4.25 5.04 0.82
N ASP A 148 -5.13 4.12 0.46
CA ASP A 148 -4.80 3.01 -0.43
C ASP A 148 -6.03 2.57 -1.22
N VAL A 149 -5.78 1.85 -2.32
CA VAL A 149 -6.80 1.19 -3.11
C VAL A 149 -6.94 -0.26 -2.63
N PHE A 150 -8.15 -0.67 -2.32
CA PHE A 150 -8.44 -2.03 -1.88
C PHE A 150 -9.63 -2.60 -2.64
N ASP A 151 -9.45 -3.82 -3.16
CA ASP A 151 -10.51 -4.61 -3.77
C ASP A 151 -10.86 -5.78 -2.83
N SER A 152 -12.07 -5.73 -2.28
CA SER A 152 -12.65 -6.77 -1.43
C SER A 152 -13.32 -7.92 -2.21
N GLY A 153 -13.19 -7.92 -3.54
CA GLY A 153 -13.90 -8.82 -4.47
C GLY A 153 -15.09 -8.17 -5.18
N SER A 154 -15.32 -6.87 -4.96
CA SER A 154 -16.39 -6.09 -5.61
C SER A 154 -15.85 -4.99 -6.52
N GLY A 155 -14.58 -5.09 -6.88
CA GLY A 155 -13.84 -4.06 -7.61
C GLY A 155 -13.02 -3.17 -6.68
N PRO A 156 -12.11 -2.37 -7.24
CA PRO A 156 -11.23 -1.48 -6.50
C PRO A 156 -12.00 -0.29 -5.91
N HIS A 157 -11.78 -0.02 -4.63
CA HIS A 157 -12.33 1.13 -3.92
C HIS A 157 -11.21 1.90 -3.23
N LEU A 158 -11.37 3.21 -3.07
CA LEU A 158 -10.44 3.99 -2.25
C LEU A 158 -10.81 3.86 -0.80
N PHE A 159 -9.81 3.71 0.06
CA PHE A 159 -9.98 3.80 1.51
C PHE A 159 -9.08 4.90 2.06
N VAL A 160 -9.58 5.64 3.04
CA VAL A 160 -8.84 6.72 3.69
C VAL A 160 -8.99 6.58 5.20
N GLY A 161 -7.87 6.36 5.88
CA GLY A 161 -7.80 6.28 7.34
C GLY A 161 -7.40 7.63 7.94
N GLY A 162 -8.00 8.01 9.06
CA GLY A 162 -7.74 9.29 9.72
C GLY A 162 -8.84 9.74 10.67
N LEU A 163 -9.14 11.04 10.65
CA LEU A 163 -10.26 11.67 11.33
C LEU A 163 -10.99 12.57 10.33
N PHE A 164 -12.26 12.28 10.10
CA PHE A 164 -13.12 13.01 9.17
C PHE A 164 -14.44 13.33 9.82
N THR A 165 -15.13 14.36 9.32
CA THR A 165 -16.55 14.57 9.59
C THR A 165 -17.31 14.38 8.29
N LEU A 166 -18.12 13.32 8.23
CA LEU A 166 -18.99 12.99 7.10
C LEU A 166 -20.44 13.14 7.59
N ASP A 167 -21.23 13.96 6.91
CA ASP A 167 -22.63 14.25 7.27
C ASP A 167 -22.83 14.66 8.74
N GLY A 168 -21.89 15.42 9.28
CA GLY A 168 -21.91 15.89 10.67
C GLY A 168 -21.44 14.87 11.71
N VAL A 169 -21.05 13.67 11.30
CA VAL A 169 -20.58 12.59 12.19
C VAL A 169 -19.08 12.38 12.05
N ASN A 170 -18.37 12.27 13.17
CA ASN A 170 -16.95 11.94 13.17
C ASN A 170 -16.73 10.46 12.84
N VAL A 171 -15.88 10.20 11.86
CA VAL A 171 -15.56 8.86 11.35
C VAL A 171 -14.06 8.71 11.12
N HIS A 172 -13.56 7.47 11.15
CA HIS A 172 -12.12 7.20 11.16
C HIS A 172 -11.59 6.47 9.93
N LEU A 173 -12.46 5.78 9.21
CA LEU A 173 -12.17 5.15 7.94
C LEU A 173 -13.34 5.42 7.00
N ILE A 174 -13.04 6.02 5.85
CA ILE A 174 -14.01 6.29 4.79
C ILE A 174 -13.61 5.54 3.53
N ARG A 175 -14.62 5.18 2.73
CA ARG A 175 -14.48 4.49 1.45
C ARG A 175 -15.15 5.30 0.35
N TYR A 176 -14.52 5.40 -0.82
CA TYR A 176 -15.17 5.85 -2.04
C TYR A 176 -15.44 4.65 -2.95
N ASP A 177 -16.71 4.46 -3.32
CA ASP A 177 -17.16 3.30 -4.09
C ASP A 177 -17.21 3.51 -5.61
N GLY A 178 -16.67 4.62 -6.09
CA GLY A 178 -16.81 5.09 -7.47
C GLY A 178 -17.98 6.07 -7.67
N HIS A 179 -18.89 6.19 -6.71
CA HIS A 179 -20.01 7.12 -6.75
C HIS A 179 -20.02 8.07 -5.56
N ALA A 180 -19.91 7.54 -4.34
CA ALA A 180 -20.03 8.30 -3.10
C ALA A 180 -19.01 7.88 -2.04
N TRP A 181 -18.64 8.83 -1.18
CA TRP A 181 -17.95 8.55 0.06
C TRP A 181 -18.91 7.99 1.11
N SER A 182 -18.48 6.99 1.86
CA SER A 182 -19.22 6.42 2.98
C SER A 182 -18.29 6.04 4.12
N ALA A 183 -18.80 6.03 5.34
CA ALA A 183 -18.05 5.56 6.50
C ALA A 183 -17.97 4.02 6.51
N VAL A 184 -16.80 3.47 6.83
CA VAL A 184 -16.66 2.04 7.08
C VAL A 184 -17.15 1.75 8.52
N PRO A 185 -18.18 0.89 8.69
CA PRO A 185 -18.76 0.63 10.00
C PRO A 185 -17.76 0.05 10.99
N ASN A 186 -17.85 0.49 12.25
CA ASN A 186 -17.06 -0.01 13.37
C ASN A 186 -15.53 0.08 13.19
N ALA A 187 -15.08 1.00 12.33
CA ALA A 187 -13.66 1.28 12.18
C ALA A 187 -13.08 1.86 13.48
N PRO A 188 -11.87 1.42 13.88
CA PRO A 188 -11.25 1.91 15.10
C PRO A 188 -10.89 3.39 14.98
N ALA A 189 -10.98 4.10 16.11
CA ALA A 189 -10.36 5.41 16.24
C ALA A 189 -8.81 5.28 16.24
N GLY A 190 -8.11 6.38 15.99
CA GLY A 190 -6.65 6.42 16.13
C GLY A 190 -5.87 5.69 15.04
N ILE A 191 -6.45 5.47 13.85
CA ILE A 191 -5.75 4.91 12.69
C ILE A 191 -4.50 5.75 12.38
N ARG A 192 -3.37 5.07 12.15
CA ARG A 192 -2.06 5.65 11.85
C ARG A 192 -1.61 5.38 10.42
N ASN A 193 -2.00 4.24 9.85
CA ASN A 193 -1.69 3.88 8.47
C ASN A 193 -2.68 2.81 7.98
N ILE A 194 -2.87 2.73 6.66
CA ILE A 194 -3.62 1.66 6.00
C ILE A 194 -2.82 1.15 4.79
N LYS A 195 -2.89 -0.14 4.50
CA LYS A 195 -2.20 -0.75 3.36
C LYS A 195 -2.97 -1.94 2.83
N ALA A 196 -3.32 -1.92 1.55
CA ALA A 196 -3.84 -3.10 0.89
C ALA A 196 -2.71 -4.11 0.71
N PHE A 197 -2.95 -5.33 1.15
CA PHE A 197 -1.99 -6.43 1.06
C PHE A 197 -2.74 -7.75 0.93
N ASN A 198 -2.38 -8.53 -0.08
CA ASN A 198 -2.82 -9.91 -0.17
C ASN A 198 -1.81 -10.77 0.60
N ASP A 199 -2.21 -11.22 1.78
CA ASP A 199 -1.41 -12.07 2.65
C ASP A 199 -1.50 -13.56 2.27
N GLY A 200 -2.07 -13.89 1.12
CA GLY A 200 -2.19 -15.28 0.64
C GLY A 200 -3.21 -16.12 1.41
N SER A 201 -3.98 -15.54 2.35
CA SER A 201 -4.97 -16.28 3.14
C SER A 201 -6.23 -16.66 2.35
N GLY A 202 -6.32 -16.29 1.07
CA GLY A 202 -7.52 -16.41 0.24
C GLY A 202 -8.59 -15.34 0.49
N ILE A 203 -8.34 -14.41 1.43
CA ILE A 203 -9.23 -13.28 1.73
C ILE A 203 -8.43 -11.99 1.47
N PRO A 204 -8.85 -11.12 0.53
CA PRO A 204 -8.23 -9.82 0.33
C PRO A 204 -8.18 -9.01 1.65
N GLY A 205 -7.08 -8.29 1.89
CA GLY A 205 -6.90 -7.56 3.14
C GLY A 205 -6.54 -6.09 2.97
N LEU A 206 -7.30 -5.23 3.63
CA LEU A 206 -6.84 -3.90 4.02
C LEU A 206 -6.27 -4.00 5.44
N PHE A 207 -4.95 -3.90 5.56
CA PHE A 207 -4.26 -3.89 6.84
C PHE A 207 -4.31 -2.48 7.40
N ILE A 208 -4.62 -2.36 8.68
CA ILE A 208 -4.81 -1.08 9.36
C ILE A 208 -4.01 -1.12 10.65
N THR A 209 -3.20 -0.09 10.87
CA THR A 209 -2.44 0.09 12.10
C THR A 209 -2.86 1.38 12.79
N GLY A 210 -2.73 1.44 14.11
CA GLY A 210 -3.18 2.61 14.86
C GLY A 210 -2.91 2.52 16.35
N ASP A 211 -3.47 3.46 17.10
CA ASP A 211 -3.53 3.42 18.56
C ASP A 211 -4.94 3.01 19.00
N PHE A 212 -5.22 1.72 18.87
CA PHE A 212 -6.50 1.11 19.24
C PHE A 212 -6.28 -0.26 19.90
N ALA A 213 -7.24 -0.68 20.72
CA ALA A 213 -7.26 -1.99 21.39
C ALA A 213 -8.28 -2.96 20.78
N SER A 214 -9.18 -2.46 19.91
CA SER A 214 -10.19 -3.25 19.22
C SER A 214 -10.63 -2.56 17.93
N ALA A 215 -11.18 -3.34 17.02
CA ALA A 215 -11.79 -2.89 15.76
C ALA A 215 -12.97 -3.82 15.45
N GLY A 216 -14.11 -3.32 14.99
CA GLY A 216 -15.27 -4.19 14.72
C GLY A 216 -15.79 -4.97 15.93
N GLY A 217 -15.46 -4.55 17.16
CA GLY A 217 -15.77 -5.30 18.39
C GLY A 217 -14.81 -6.46 18.70
N VAL A 218 -13.85 -6.78 17.84
CA VAL A 218 -12.83 -7.81 18.12
C VAL A 218 -11.59 -7.17 18.78
N PRO A 219 -11.02 -7.79 19.83
CA PRO A 219 -9.76 -7.35 20.41
C PRO A 219 -8.63 -7.39 19.37
N ALA A 220 -7.99 -6.25 19.13
CA ALA A 220 -6.92 -6.09 18.15
C ALA A 220 -5.93 -5.06 18.67
N ALA A 221 -4.76 -5.50 19.10
CA ALA A 221 -3.73 -4.61 19.65
C ALA A 221 -3.01 -3.89 18.50
N ARG A 222 -3.48 -2.69 18.14
CA ARG A 222 -2.83 -1.72 17.24
C ARG A 222 -2.64 -2.13 15.78
N ILE A 223 -3.08 -3.33 15.40
CA ILE A 223 -3.07 -3.82 14.02
C ILE A 223 -4.25 -4.76 13.77
N VAL A 224 -4.91 -4.62 12.62
CA VAL A 224 -6.07 -5.43 12.21
C VAL A 224 -6.10 -5.58 10.69
N LYS A 225 -6.64 -6.70 10.19
CA LYS A 225 -6.98 -6.91 8.78
C LYS A 225 -8.48 -6.71 8.58
N PHE A 226 -8.87 -5.95 7.57
CA PHE A 226 -10.26 -5.76 7.15
C PHE A 226 -10.47 -6.39 5.77
N ASP A 227 -11.50 -7.21 5.59
CA ASP A 227 -11.77 -7.89 4.31
C ASP A 227 -12.76 -7.15 3.40
N GLY A 228 -13.31 -6.02 3.85
CA GLY A 228 -14.44 -5.32 3.21
C GLY A 228 -15.73 -5.38 4.03
N THR A 229 -15.84 -6.33 4.95
CA THR A 229 -17.03 -6.59 5.79
C THR A 229 -16.68 -6.99 7.23
N HIS A 230 -15.60 -7.75 7.43
CA HIS A 230 -15.16 -8.29 8.71
C HIS A 230 -13.77 -7.80 9.11
N TRP A 231 -13.54 -7.80 10.42
CA TRP A 231 -12.30 -7.39 11.07
C TRP A 231 -11.62 -8.61 11.70
N TYR A 232 -10.34 -8.81 11.38
CA TYR A 232 -9.54 -9.93 11.86
C TYR A 232 -8.34 -9.44 12.66
N PRO A 233 -8.18 -9.86 13.94
CA PRO A 233 -6.97 -9.55 14.68
C PRO A 233 -5.76 -10.24 14.03
N LEU A 234 -4.60 -9.61 14.13
CA LEU A 234 -3.35 -10.13 13.58
C LEU A 234 -2.43 -10.62 14.71
N GLY A 235 -2.50 -11.93 14.99
CA GLY A 235 -1.73 -12.56 16.06
C GLY A 235 -1.96 -11.88 17.42
N ALA A 236 -0.88 -11.66 18.17
CA ALA A 236 -0.93 -10.90 19.42
C ALA A 236 -0.97 -9.37 19.23
N GLY A 237 -0.91 -8.89 17.97
CA GLY A 237 -0.81 -7.47 17.63
C GLY A 237 0.58 -6.86 17.90
N SER A 238 0.60 -5.57 18.25
CA SER A 238 1.81 -4.78 18.47
C SER A 238 1.79 -4.02 19.81
N GLY A 239 2.91 -4.06 20.53
CA GLY A 239 3.14 -3.28 21.75
C GLY A 239 3.36 -1.77 21.52
N TYR A 240 3.53 -1.31 20.27
CA TYR A 240 3.80 0.08 19.90
C TYR A 240 2.96 0.51 18.70
N TYR A 241 2.72 1.82 18.56
CA TYR A 241 2.04 2.36 17.37
C TYR A 241 2.96 2.28 16.14
N SER A 242 2.34 2.10 14.98
CA SER A 242 3.02 2.07 13.68
C SER A 242 3.34 3.47 13.16
N GLU A 243 4.50 3.60 12.51
CA GLU A 243 4.95 4.79 11.77
C GLU A 243 4.82 4.63 10.24
N GLY A 244 4.58 3.41 9.75
CA GLY A 244 4.58 3.14 8.32
C GLY A 244 4.32 1.67 7.98
N MET A 245 3.78 1.46 6.78
CA MET A 245 3.55 0.14 6.21
C MET A 245 3.99 0.12 4.75
N GLN A 246 4.65 -0.96 4.34
CA GLN A 246 5.07 -1.15 2.96
C GLN A 246 5.01 -2.62 2.58
N VAL A 247 4.45 -2.90 1.39
CA VAL A 247 4.53 -4.23 0.80
C VAL A 247 5.82 -4.31 -0.01
N TYR A 248 6.57 -5.39 0.20
CA TYR A 248 7.76 -5.71 -0.57
C TYR A 248 7.75 -7.18 -0.94
N ARG A 249 8.16 -7.48 -2.18
CA ARG A 249 8.22 -8.83 -2.72
C ARG A 249 9.68 -9.24 -2.86
N ASP A 250 10.03 -10.36 -2.24
CA ASP A 250 11.30 -11.04 -2.48
C ASP A 250 11.07 -12.45 -3.04
N VAL A 251 12.12 -13.27 -3.05
CA VAL A 251 12.08 -14.66 -3.55
C VAL A 251 11.08 -15.55 -2.81
N ARG A 252 10.61 -15.16 -1.61
CA ARG A 252 9.61 -15.86 -0.80
C ARG A 252 8.18 -15.40 -1.09
N GLY A 253 8.00 -14.39 -1.95
CA GLY A 253 6.70 -13.78 -2.23
C GLY A 253 6.51 -12.42 -1.56
N PRO A 254 5.29 -11.87 -1.60
CA PRO A 254 5.01 -10.54 -1.07
C PRO A 254 4.88 -10.60 0.47
N SER A 255 5.52 -9.66 1.15
CA SER A 255 5.46 -9.49 2.59
C SER A 255 5.06 -8.07 2.94
N LEU A 256 4.27 -7.91 4.00
CA LEU A 256 3.98 -6.63 4.61
C LEU A 256 5.01 -6.33 5.69
N PHE A 257 5.71 -5.20 5.52
CA PHE A 257 6.61 -4.65 6.52
C PHE A 257 5.92 -3.50 7.25
N VAL A 258 6.01 -3.49 8.57
CA VAL A 258 5.41 -2.48 9.44
C VAL A 258 6.47 -1.92 10.37
N SER A 259 6.73 -0.62 10.32
CA SER A 259 7.68 0.05 11.23
C SER A 259 6.98 0.53 12.50
N MET A 260 7.57 0.33 13.67
CA MET A 260 7.00 0.62 14.98
C MET A 260 7.87 1.63 15.77
N GLY A 261 7.24 2.57 16.47
CA GLY A 261 7.92 3.67 17.18
C GLY A 261 8.67 3.30 18.48
N GLY A 262 8.96 2.03 18.74
CA GLY A 262 9.38 1.51 20.06
C GLY A 262 10.86 1.19 20.26
N GLY A 263 11.72 1.36 19.25
CA GLY A 263 13.11 0.88 19.31
C GLY A 263 13.21 -0.66 19.35
N ASN A 264 14.43 -1.18 19.55
CA ASN A 264 14.86 -2.54 19.18
C ASN A 264 14.25 -3.73 19.96
N SER A 265 13.17 -3.58 20.72
CA SER A 265 12.89 -4.52 21.83
C SER A 265 11.43 -4.90 22.10
N SER A 266 10.55 -5.03 21.10
CA SER A 266 9.20 -5.58 21.35
C SER A 266 8.84 -6.73 20.40
N PRO A 267 8.35 -7.87 20.94
CA PRO A 267 7.87 -8.97 20.12
C PRO A 267 6.59 -8.56 19.39
N VAL A 268 6.60 -8.71 18.07
CA VAL A 268 5.42 -8.60 17.23
C VAL A 268 5.04 -10.00 16.78
N GLY A 269 3.76 -10.35 16.88
CA GLY A 269 3.27 -11.66 16.49
C GLY A 269 3.33 -11.86 14.97
N GLY A 270 4.47 -12.34 14.44
CA GLY A 270 4.57 -12.76 13.04
C GLY A 270 5.94 -12.77 12.34
N GLY A 271 7.01 -12.16 12.86
CA GLY A 271 8.30 -12.15 12.13
C GLY A 271 9.46 -11.40 12.79
N ILE A 272 10.68 -11.76 12.37
CA ILE A 272 12.01 -11.60 12.99
C ILE A 272 12.27 -10.25 13.68
N VAL A 273 12.67 -10.34 14.95
CA VAL A 273 12.99 -9.22 15.84
C VAL A 273 14.35 -8.59 15.47
N GLY A 274 14.31 -7.36 14.96
CA GLY A 274 15.48 -6.49 14.81
C GLY A 274 15.06 -5.09 14.35
N ALA A 275 15.42 -4.05 15.13
CA ALA A 275 15.31 -2.62 14.76
C ALA A 275 13.90 -2.00 14.57
N GLY A 276 12.86 -2.53 15.22
CA GLY A 276 11.53 -1.87 15.23
C GLY A 276 10.75 -2.03 13.93
N ILE A 277 11.05 -3.05 13.12
CA ILE A 277 10.27 -3.43 11.95
C ILE A 277 9.72 -4.83 12.17
N ALA A 278 8.43 -5.02 11.89
CA ALA A 278 7.77 -6.32 11.85
C ALA A 278 7.50 -6.72 10.40
N GLN A 279 7.68 -8.00 10.09
CA GLN A 279 7.36 -8.59 8.79
C GLN A 279 6.22 -9.58 8.97
N TRP A 280 5.10 -9.35 8.28
CA TRP A 280 4.10 -10.36 8.02
C TRP A 280 4.35 -10.91 6.62
N VAL A 281 4.94 -12.10 6.58
CA VAL A 281 5.10 -12.86 5.35
C VAL A 281 3.69 -13.26 4.91
N GLY A 282 3.25 -12.79 3.74
CA GLY A 282 2.05 -13.35 3.11
C GLY A 282 2.32 -14.84 2.92
N CYS A 283 1.34 -15.70 3.23
CA CYS A 283 1.48 -17.16 3.37
C CYS A 283 2.72 -17.72 2.65
N PRO A 284 3.81 -18.06 3.37
CA PRO A 284 5.00 -18.66 2.77
C PRO A 284 4.70 -20.02 2.14
N ASN A 285 3.56 -20.61 2.48
CA ASN A 285 3.04 -21.83 1.88
C ASN A 285 2.14 -21.46 0.71
N CYS A 286 2.75 -21.28 -0.45
CA CYS A 286 1.99 -21.51 -1.67
C CYS A 286 1.51 -22.95 -1.64
N TYR A 287 0.21 -23.16 -1.38
CA TYR A 287 -0.34 -24.51 -1.32
C TYR A 287 -0.02 -25.31 -2.58
N ALA A 288 0.00 -24.65 -3.75
CA ALA A 288 0.34 -25.27 -5.01
C ALA A 288 1.82 -25.66 -5.15
N ASN A 289 2.74 -25.08 -4.36
CA ASN A 289 4.17 -25.43 -4.33
C ASN A 289 4.39 -26.68 -3.45
N CYS A 290 3.94 -27.82 -3.95
CA CYS A 290 3.93 -29.09 -3.22
C CYS A 290 5.33 -29.60 -2.91
N ASP A 291 6.27 -29.39 -3.84
CA ASP A 291 7.62 -29.91 -3.74
C ASP A 291 8.59 -28.95 -3.03
N ASN A 292 8.09 -27.79 -2.59
CA ASN A 292 8.84 -26.71 -1.97
C ASN A 292 9.98 -26.18 -2.86
N SER A 293 9.76 -26.14 -4.17
CA SER A 293 10.65 -25.50 -5.13
C SER A 293 10.98 -24.07 -4.70
N THR A 294 12.25 -23.70 -4.85
CA THR A 294 12.77 -22.36 -4.50
C THR A 294 13.34 -21.61 -5.71
N ALA A 295 13.49 -22.28 -6.85
CA ALA A 295 13.96 -21.71 -8.11
C ALA A 295 12.77 -21.21 -8.95
N GLN A 296 12.97 -20.16 -9.75
CA GLN A 296 11.91 -19.63 -10.62
C GLN A 296 11.87 -20.35 -11.99
N PRO A 297 10.67 -20.67 -12.52
CA PRO A 297 9.35 -20.46 -11.91
C PRO A 297 9.07 -21.39 -10.71
N LEU A 298 8.45 -20.84 -9.65
CA LEU A 298 8.18 -21.56 -8.40
C LEU A 298 7.22 -22.74 -8.57
N LEU A 299 6.30 -22.66 -9.54
CA LEU A 299 5.41 -23.77 -9.89
C LEU A 299 5.88 -24.43 -11.18
N THR A 300 6.09 -25.73 -11.10
CA THR A 300 6.52 -26.56 -12.23
C THR A 300 5.63 -27.79 -12.35
N ALA A 301 5.87 -28.62 -13.36
CA ALA A 301 5.22 -29.92 -13.46
C ALA A 301 5.50 -30.84 -12.24
N ASN A 302 6.60 -30.60 -11.51
CA ASN A 302 6.98 -31.42 -10.35
C ASN A 302 6.04 -31.21 -9.17
N ASP A 303 5.51 -30.01 -8.98
CA ASP A 303 4.48 -29.72 -7.98
C ASP A 303 3.20 -30.50 -8.23
N PHE A 304 2.79 -30.58 -9.50
CA PHE A 304 1.62 -31.35 -9.92
C PHE A 304 1.82 -32.84 -9.63
N ILE A 305 3.01 -33.36 -9.94
CA ILE A 305 3.38 -34.75 -9.67
C ILE A 305 3.45 -35.01 -8.15
N CYS A 306 4.04 -34.09 -7.39
CA CYS A 306 4.09 -34.15 -5.94
C CYS A 306 2.69 -34.24 -5.32
N PHE A 307 1.76 -33.41 -5.79
CA PHE A 307 0.38 -33.43 -5.30
C PHE A 307 -0.30 -34.75 -5.66
N LEU A 308 -0.17 -35.24 -6.89
CA LEU A 308 -0.73 -36.54 -7.30
C LEU A 308 -0.24 -37.68 -6.40
N ASN A 309 1.06 -37.72 -6.09
CA ASN A 309 1.64 -38.74 -5.22
C ASN A 309 1.04 -38.70 -3.81
N ARG A 310 0.83 -37.50 -3.25
CA ARG A 310 0.21 -37.30 -1.94
C ARG A 310 -1.29 -37.59 -1.94
N TYR A 311 -1.99 -37.21 -3.01
CA TYR A 311 -3.43 -37.43 -3.19
C TYR A 311 -3.77 -38.93 -3.22
N ILE A 312 -2.98 -39.74 -3.95
CA ILE A 312 -3.22 -41.19 -4.08
C ILE A 312 -3.04 -41.92 -2.75
N VAL A 313 -2.11 -41.47 -1.89
CA VAL A 313 -1.89 -42.05 -0.56
C VAL A 313 -2.75 -41.42 0.54
N ARG A 314 -3.64 -40.48 0.17
CA ARG A 314 -4.48 -39.72 1.11
C ARG A 314 -3.65 -39.03 2.21
N ASP A 315 -2.53 -38.45 1.83
CA ASP A 315 -1.72 -37.62 2.72
C ASP A 315 -2.53 -36.38 3.15
N PRO A 316 -2.54 -35.98 4.44
CA PRO A 316 -3.27 -34.80 4.90
C PRO A 316 -2.96 -33.51 4.13
N TYR A 317 -1.76 -33.37 3.55
CA TYR A 317 -1.43 -32.25 2.68
C TYR A 317 -2.35 -32.14 1.45
N ALA A 318 -2.82 -33.27 0.92
CA ALA A 318 -3.70 -33.29 -0.25
C ALA A 318 -5.14 -32.84 0.05
N ASN A 319 -5.46 -32.52 1.31
CA ASN A 319 -6.74 -31.97 1.72
C ASN A 319 -6.77 -30.43 1.55
N CYS A 320 -7.02 -29.99 0.33
CA CYS A 320 -7.08 -28.58 -0.04
C CYS A 320 -8.31 -27.86 0.52
N THR A 321 -9.44 -28.58 0.65
CA THR A 321 -10.71 -28.03 1.16
C THR A 321 -10.76 -27.98 2.69
N VAL A 322 -9.83 -28.67 3.36
CA VAL A 322 -9.71 -28.77 4.83
C VAL A 322 -10.95 -29.42 5.46
N ASP A 323 -11.49 -30.44 4.79
CA ASP A 323 -12.63 -31.23 5.27
C ASP A 323 -12.19 -32.57 5.90
N GLU A 324 -13.13 -33.46 6.26
CA GLU A 324 -12.79 -34.72 6.93
C GLU A 324 -12.28 -35.81 5.97
N VAL A 325 -12.43 -35.64 4.65
CA VAL A 325 -12.21 -36.71 3.68
C VAL A 325 -11.62 -36.18 2.37
N ILE A 326 -10.37 -36.56 2.10
CA ILE A 326 -9.72 -36.28 0.81
C ILE A 326 -10.51 -36.91 -0.34
N ASN A 327 -11.05 -36.06 -1.21
CA ASN A 327 -11.95 -36.44 -2.30
C ASN A 327 -11.70 -35.59 -3.57
N ILE A 328 -12.57 -35.71 -4.59
CA ILE A 328 -12.38 -35.04 -5.88
C ILE A 328 -12.41 -33.50 -5.77
N ALA A 329 -13.10 -32.96 -4.77
CA ALA A 329 -13.14 -31.53 -4.50
C ALA A 329 -11.75 -30.98 -4.14
N ASP A 330 -10.92 -31.74 -3.42
CA ASP A 330 -9.54 -31.35 -3.13
C ASP A 330 -8.67 -31.28 -4.39
N PHE A 331 -8.87 -32.23 -5.31
CA PHE A 331 -8.17 -32.25 -6.58
C PHE A 331 -8.51 -31.01 -7.42
N GLN A 332 -9.81 -30.66 -7.47
CA GLN A 332 -10.29 -29.44 -8.13
C GLN A 332 -9.78 -28.17 -7.45
N CYS A 333 -9.76 -28.15 -6.12
CA CYS A 333 -9.20 -27.06 -5.32
C CYS A 333 -7.70 -26.86 -5.62
N PHE A 334 -6.91 -27.93 -5.66
CA PHE A 334 -5.50 -27.88 -6.04
C PHE A 334 -5.31 -27.34 -7.47
N LEU A 335 -6.07 -27.84 -8.44
CA LEU A 335 -6.02 -27.34 -9.82
C LEU A 335 -6.29 -25.84 -9.91
N ALA A 336 -7.30 -25.35 -9.18
CA ALA A 336 -7.62 -23.93 -9.13
C ALA A 336 -6.47 -23.11 -8.51
N LYS A 337 -5.86 -23.60 -7.43
CA LYS A 337 -4.71 -22.95 -6.78
C LYS A 337 -3.45 -22.98 -7.66
N PHE A 338 -3.20 -24.09 -8.36
CA PHE A 338 -2.07 -24.24 -9.28
C PHE A 338 -2.19 -23.34 -10.51
N ALA A 339 -3.38 -23.27 -11.11
CA ALA A 339 -3.66 -22.37 -12.23
C ALA A 339 -3.61 -20.88 -11.83
N TYR A 340 -3.97 -20.57 -10.60
CA TYR A 340 -3.86 -19.22 -10.03
C TYR A 340 -2.40 -18.80 -9.76
N GLY A 341 -1.50 -19.77 -9.58
CA GLY A 341 -0.09 -19.54 -9.29
C GLY A 341 0.23 -19.39 -7.80
N CYS A 342 1.52 -19.20 -7.51
CA CYS A 342 1.99 -18.71 -6.21
C CYS A 342 2.13 -17.19 -6.28
N PRO A 343 1.13 -16.42 -5.81
CA PRO A 343 1.16 -14.96 -5.91
C PRO A 343 2.17 -14.31 -4.97
#